data_AF-A0ABD7GUB8-F1
#
_entry.id   AF-A0ABD7GUB8-F1
#
_cell.length_a   1.000
_cell.length_b   1.000
_cell.length_c   1.000
_cell.angle_alpha   90.00
_cell.angle_beta   90.00
_cell.angle_gamma   90.00
#
_symmetry.space_group_name_H-M   'P 1'
#
loop_
_entity.id
_entity.type
_entity.pdbx_description
1 polymer ?
#
loop_
_entity_poly.entity_id
_entity_poly.type
_entity_poly.pdbx_seq_one_letter_code
_entity_poly.pdbx_strand_id
1 'polypeptide(L)'
;MRLESASVLEELRTRLRPASVAQVGGFRPPEDPTTSWFLKGVSRADEGLPTWKGKPMFPLLQIRVDELPVIPDQLKGIALLVLFHNVEQHPFDEPHGEGWLIREYASLEGLQPLPELDTPYRPFPVHWLSVIDDAPGWEDAWDIIDLSCVNDDEQASDSFFEDFNRYRGTKVGGFPTEIQHGVGIEEFVFQVGSEEKVNWMWADNGIGYFHRSSEGEWRFSCQFY
;
A
#
# COMPACT_ATOMS: atom_id res chain seq x y z
N MET A 1 -18.61 -3.33 -29.30
CA MET A 1 -18.08 -2.12 -28.66
C MET A 1 -18.35 -0.95 -29.58
N ARG A 2 -19.03 0.06 -29.06
CA ARG A 2 -19.33 1.34 -29.71
C ARG A 2 -18.03 2.15 -29.85
N LEU A 3 -17.98 3.07 -30.83
CA LEU A 3 -16.79 3.91 -31.05
C LEU A 3 -16.51 4.84 -29.86
N GLU A 4 -17.56 5.35 -29.22
CA GLU A 4 -17.46 6.24 -28.07
C GLU A 4 -16.90 5.53 -26.84
N SER A 5 -17.43 4.34 -26.50
CA SER A 5 -16.94 3.53 -25.38
C SER A 5 -15.48 3.09 -25.58
N ALA A 6 -15.11 2.70 -26.81
CA ALA A 6 -13.72 2.43 -27.16
C ALA A 6 -12.81 3.65 -26.92
N SER A 7 -13.24 4.84 -27.35
CA SER A 7 -12.47 6.07 -27.16
C SER A 7 -12.29 6.43 -25.68
N VAL A 8 -13.30 6.18 -24.83
CA VAL A 8 -13.21 6.43 -23.39
C VAL A 8 -12.22 5.46 -22.73
N LEU A 9 -12.22 4.19 -23.10
CA LEU A 9 -11.22 3.24 -22.60
C LEU A 9 -9.80 3.63 -23.03
N GLU A 10 -9.62 4.07 -24.28
CA GLU A 10 -8.32 4.58 -24.74
C GLU A 10 -7.90 5.85 -24.00
N GLU A 11 -8.84 6.76 -23.67
CA GLU A 11 -8.52 7.90 -22.81
C GLU A 11 -8.10 7.44 -21.42
N LEU A 12 -8.80 6.48 -20.80
CA LEU A 12 -8.44 5.93 -19.50
C LEU A 12 -7.04 5.31 -19.51
N ARG A 13 -6.62 4.65 -20.60
CA ARG A 13 -5.25 4.11 -20.75
C ARG A 13 -4.18 5.20 -20.65
N THR A 14 -4.49 6.46 -20.98
CA THR A 14 -3.58 7.59 -20.81
C THR A 14 -3.50 8.11 -19.38
N ARG A 15 -4.42 7.69 -18.50
CA ARG A 15 -4.53 8.11 -17.08
C ARG A 15 -3.99 7.05 -16.11
N LEU A 16 -3.50 5.91 -16.62
CA LEU A 16 -2.87 4.89 -15.79
C LEU A 16 -1.68 5.46 -15.03
N ARG A 17 -1.45 4.94 -13.83
CA ARG A 17 -0.42 5.45 -12.93
C ARG A 17 0.72 4.46 -12.79
N PRO A 18 1.96 4.94 -12.72
CA PRO A 18 3.06 4.09 -12.34
C PRO A 18 2.98 3.76 -10.84
N ALA A 19 3.46 2.59 -10.46
CA ALA A 19 3.53 2.14 -9.08
C ALA A 19 4.81 1.34 -8.80
N SER A 20 5.15 1.25 -7.52
CA SER A 20 6.20 0.39 -6.98
C SER A 20 5.52 -0.84 -6.35
N VAL A 21 5.57 -1.99 -7.01
CA VAL A 21 4.93 -3.23 -6.54
C VAL A 21 5.93 -4.08 -5.77
N ALA A 22 5.52 -4.59 -4.60
CA ALA A 22 6.38 -5.40 -3.75
C ALA A 22 6.60 -6.80 -4.33
N GLN A 23 7.86 -7.20 -4.46
CA GLN A 23 8.30 -8.59 -4.53
C GLN A 23 8.77 -9.01 -3.15
N VAL A 24 8.03 -9.90 -2.49
CA VAL A 24 8.32 -10.36 -1.13
C VAL A 24 9.17 -11.62 -1.15
N GLY A 25 10.40 -11.52 -0.65
CA GLY A 25 11.36 -12.63 -0.60
C GLY A 25 11.74 -13.22 -1.97
N GLY A 26 12.40 -14.39 -1.95
CA GLY A 26 12.89 -15.04 -3.18
C GLY A 26 14.26 -14.55 -3.65
N PHE A 27 14.92 -13.69 -2.86
CA PHE A 27 16.27 -13.21 -3.06
C PHE A 27 17.05 -13.22 -1.74
N ARG A 28 18.38 -13.08 -1.81
CA ARG A 28 19.24 -13.07 -0.63
C ARG A 28 18.89 -11.86 0.25
N PRO A 29 18.60 -12.06 1.55
CA PRO A 29 18.34 -10.95 2.45
C PRO A 29 19.52 -9.96 2.47
N PRO A 30 19.25 -8.64 2.33
CA PRO A 30 20.28 -7.62 2.46
C PRO A 30 20.81 -7.56 3.90
N GLU A 31 22.08 -7.16 4.05
CA GLU A 31 22.70 -6.94 5.37
C GLU A 31 22.30 -5.60 6.01
N ASP A 32 21.94 -4.61 5.18
CA ASP A 32 21.50 -3.29 5.63
C ASP A 32 20.08 -3.37 6.26
N PRO A 33 19.94 -3.09 7.57
CA PRO A 33 18.66 -3.19 8.27
C PRO A 33 17.67 -2.08 7.92
N THR A 34 18.11 -1.04 7.20
CA THR A 34 17.27 0.09 6.78
C THR A 34 16.60 -0.13 5.42
N THR A 35 16.81 -1.28 4.78
CA THR A 35 16.14 -1.67 3.52
C THR A 35 14.65 -1.94 3.73
N SER A 36 13.85 -2.10 2.66
CA SER A 36 12.42 -2.40 2.81
C SER A 36 12.16 -3.84 3.27
N TRP A 37 11.29 -4.01 4.25
CA TRP A 37 11.04 -5.30 4.91
C TRP A 37 9.62 -5.45 5.42
N PHE A 38 9.12 -6.68 5.37
CA PHE A 38 8.03 -7.13 6.22
C PHE A 38 8.56 -7.64 7.56
N LEU A 39 7.89 -7.30 8.66
CA LEU A 39 8.10 -7.81 10.02
C LEU A 39 9.47 -7.49 10.63
N LYS A 40 10.27 -6.63 9.98
CA LYS A 40 11.45 -5.98 10.54
C LYS A 40 11.31 -4.48 10.38
N GLY A 41 11.80 -3.75 11.37
CA GLY A 41 11.76 -2.30 11.38
C GLY A 41 12.96 -1.73 12.10
N VAL A 42 13.21 -0.45 11.88
CA VAL A 42 14.16 0.35 12.63
C VAL A 42 13.45 1.47 13.39
N SER A 43 14.10 2.01 14.41
CA SER A 43 13.66 3.22 15.10
C SER A 43 14.84 4.04 15.58
N ARG A 44 14.60 5.26 16.07
CA ARG A 44 15.59 5.93 16.92
C ARG A 44 15.73 5.19 18.25
N ALA A 45 16.89 5.35 18.89
CA ALA A 45 17.22 4.67 20.14
C ALA A 45 16.27 5.03 21.31
N ASP A 46 15.69 6.23 21.29
CA ASP A 46 14.77 6.73 22.32
C ASP A 46 13.30 6.40 22.06
N GLU A 47 12.94 5.89 20.88
CA GLU A 47 11.55 5.62 20.49
C GLU A 47 11.07 4.21 20.84
N GLY A 48 11.96 3.21 20.77
CA GLY A 48 11.63 1.78 20.98
C GLY A 48 10.46 1.27 20.14
N LEU A 49 9.83 0.16 20.56
CA LEU A 49 8.58 -0.29 19.96
C LEU A 49 7.41 0.57 20.48
N PRO A 50 6.51 1.05 19.61
CA PRO A 50 5.31 1.71 20.08
C PRO A 50 4.40 0.69 20.78
N THR A 51 3.59 1.16 21.73
CA THR A 51 2.69 0.30 22.51
C THR A 51 1.25 0.72 22.34
N TRP A 52 0.35 -0.25 22.37
CA TRP A 52 -1.09 -0.04 22.40
C TRP A 52 -1.69 -0.93 23.48
N LYS A 53 -2.52 -0.35 24.35
CA LYS A 53 -3.07 -1.03 25.56
C LYS A 53 -2.01 -1.76 26.40
N GLY A 54 -0.80 -1.17 26.48
CA GLY A 54 0.32 -1.72 27.25
C GLY A 54 1.06 -2.89 26.59
N LYS A 55 0.73 -3.26 25.35
CA LYS A 55 1.42 -4.29 24.57
C LYS A 55 2.22 -3.69 23.41
N PRO A 56 3.39 -4.24 23.07
CA PRO A 56 4.14 -3.78 21.91
C PRO A 56 3.37 -4.07 20.61
N MET A 57 3.35 -3.08 19.73
CA MET A 57 2.99 -3.30 18.32
C MET A 57 4.21 -3.82 17.56
N PHE A 58 3.99 -4.49 16.43
CA PHE A 58 5.06 -5.00 15.59
C PHE A 58 5.19 -4.18 14.29
N PRO A 59 6.40 -4.07 13.72
CA PRO A 59 6.62 -3.36 12.46
C PRO A 59 6.10 -4.22 11.30
N LEU A 60 4.85 -4.02 10.86
CA LEU A 60 4.26 -4.77 9.76
C LEU A 60 5.06 -4.58 8.46
N LEU A 61 5.33 -3.32 8.09
CA LEU A 61 6.02 -2.98 6.86
C LEU A 61 6.96 -1.78 7.07
N GLN A 62 8.23 -1.96 6.71
CA GLN A 62 9.22 -0.90 6.56
C GLN A 62 9.42 -0.62 5.06
N ILE A 63 9.36 0.65 4.68
CA ILE A 63 9.61 1.10 3.31
C ILE A 63 10.77 2.10 3.33
N ARG A 64 11.84 1.75 2.62
CA ARG A 64 12.95 2.66 2.33
C ARG A 64 12.62 3.40 1.03
N VAL A 65 12.44 4.72 1.12
CA VAL A 65 11.82 5.52 0.05
C VAL A 65 12.70 5.58 -1.20
N ASP A 66 14.04 5.59 -1.05
CA ASP A 66 14.98 5.60 -2.18
C ASP A 66 15.05 4.27 -2.95
N GLU A 67 14.45 3.18 -2.43
CA GLU A 67 14.33 1.90 -3.13
C GLU A 67 13.11 1.85 -4.06
N LEU A 68 12.18 2.79 -3.93
CA LEU A 68 10.95 2.83 -4.73
C LEU A 68 11.26 3.35 -6.15
N PRO A 69 10.99 2.57 -7.22
CA PRO A 69 11.10 3.07 -8.58
C PRO A 69 10.16 4.25 -8.88
N VAL A 70 9.05 4.32 -8.13
CA VAL A 70 8.03 5.37 -8.21
C VAL A 70 7.77 5.90 -6.80
N ILE A 71 8.08 7.17 -6.57
CA ILE A 71 7.92 7.83 -5.27
C ILE A 71 6.71 8.79 -5.36
N PRO A 72 5.61 8.53 -4.64
CA PRO A 72 4.50 9.47 -4.54
C PRO A 72 4.94 10.80 -3.92
N ASP A 73 4.30 11.89 -4.35
CA ASP A 73 4.60 13.25 -3.87
C ASP A 73 4.46 13.38 -2.35
N GLN A 74 3.56 12.62 -1.75
CA GLN A 74 3.31 12.53 -0.32
C GLN A 74 4.52 12.04 0.49
N LEU A 75 5.47 11.35 -0.15
CA LEU A 75 6.68 10.82 0.48
C LEU A 75 7.91 11.71 0.27
N LYS A 76 7.77 12.87 -0.39
CA LYS A 76 8.89 13.82 -0.55
C LYS A 76 9.44 14.25 0.81
N GLY A 77 10.75 14.10 0.99
CA GLY A 77 11.43 14.44 2.25
C GLY A 77 11.42 13.34 3.31
N ILE A 78 10.77 12.21 3.05
CA ILE A 78 10.83 11.01 3.89
C ILE A 78 11.88 10.07 3.30
N ALA A 79 12.82 9.60 4.12
CA ALA A 79 13.82 8.61 3.73
C ALA A 79 13.35 7.19 4.02
N LEU A 80 12.62 7.00 5.12
CA LEU A 80 12.12 5.70 5.56
C LEU A 80 10.83 5.88 6.36
N LEU A 81 9.89 4.96 6.19
CA LEU A 81 8.70 4.86 7.04
C LEU A 81 8.52 3.43 7.55
N VAL A 82 7.96 3.32 8.75
CA VAL A 82 7.62 2.03 9.37
C VAL A 82 6.17 2.05 9.80
N LEU A 83 5.37 1.18 9.20
CA LEU A 83 4.01 0.87 9.59
C LEU A 83 4.03 -0.14 10.72
N PHE A 84 3.42 0.22 11.84
CA PHE A 84 3.23 -0.62 13.00
C PHE A 84 1.77 -1.03 13.12
N HIS A 85 1.56 -2.25 13.62
CA HIS A 85 0.24 -2.82 13.83
C HIS A 85 0.21 -3.62 15.15
N ASN A 86 -0.95 -3.64 15.81
CA ASN A 86 -1.17 -4.48 17.00
C ASN A 86 -1.43 -5.94 16.59
N VAL A 87 -1.17 -6.89 17.50
CA VAL A 87 -1.36 -8.33 17.24
C VAL A 87 -2.76 -8.84 17.57
N GLU A 88 -3.57 -8.06 18.29
CA GLU A 88 -4.81 -8.56 18.89
C GLU A 88 -6.00 -8.52 17.93
N GLN A 89 -6.12 -7.42 17.19
CA GLN A 89 -7.23 -7.19 16.29
C GLN A 89 -6.83 -6.26 15.14
N HIS A 90 -7.55 -6.33 14.03
CA HIS A 90 -7.45 -5.29 13.02
C HIS A 90 -8.10 -3.99 13.54
N PRO A 91 -7.38 -2.85 13.53
CA PRO A 91 -7.86 -1.57 14.02
C PRO A 91 -8.66 -0.86 12.91
N PHE A 92 -9.73 -1.52 12.46
CA PHE A 92 -10.60 -0.98 11.41
C PHE A 92 -11.21 0.34 11.83
N ASP A 93 -11.14 1.34 10.95
CA ASP A 93 -11.68 2.69 11.16
C ASP A 93 -11.14 3.44 12.39
N GLU A 94 -10.07 2.94 13.01
CA GLU A 94 -9.44 3.57 14.15
C GLU A 94 -8.48 4.70 13.71
N PRO A 95 -8.37 5.80 14.47
CA PRO A 95 -7.45 6.88 14.14
C PRO A 95 -5.97 6.45 14.28
N HIS A 96 -5.07 7.21 13.65
CA HIS A 96 -3.63 6.99 13.77
C HIS A 96 -3.19 7.02 15.25
N GLY A 97 -2.49 5.97 15.69
CA GLY A 97 -2.10 5.75 17.09
C GLY A 97 -2.95 4.72 17.82
N GLU A 98 -4.16 4.41 17.34
CA GLU A 98 -5.07 3.45 17.97
C GLU A 98 -4.96 2.07 17.33
N GLY A 99 -3.95 1.31 17.76
CA GLY A 99 -3.72 -0.07 17.33
C GLY A 99 -2.99 -0.20 15.98
N TRP A 100 -2.76 0.92 15.30
CA TRP A 100 -1.82 1.06 14.18
C TRP A 100 -1.18 2.45 14.25
N LEU A 101 0.03 2.60 13.70
CA LEU A 101 0.62 3.91 13.40
C LEU A 101 1.72 3.79 12.37
N ILE A 102 2.07 4.90 11.75
CA ILE A 102 3.24 5.04 10.87
C ILE A 102 4.22 6.00 11.54
N ARG A 103 5.50 5.60 11.60
CA ARG A 103 6.60 6.51 11.91
C ARG A 103 7.33 6.87 10.62
N GLU A 104 7.66 8.15 10.48
CA GLU A 104 8.39 8.70 9.34
C GLU A 104 9.77 9.20 9.79
N TYR A 105 10.78 8.94 8.97
CA TYR A 105 12.15 9.37 9.21
C TYR A 105 12.67 10.13 7.99
N ALA A 106 13.08 11.38 8.17
CA ALA A 106 13.66 12.21 7.12
C ALA A 106 15.11 11.82 6.77
N SER A 107 15.75 10.99 7.58
CA SER A 107 17.13 10.49 7.40
C SER A 107 17.25 9.08 7.97
N LEU A 108 18.18 8.29 7.43
CA LEU A 108 18.55 6.98 7.94
C LEU A 108 19.54 7.06 9.12
N GLU A 109 20.11 8.24 9.37
CA GLU A 109 21.10 8.45 10.42
C GLU A 109 20.52 8.18 11.81
N GLY A 110 21.26 7.38 12.61
CA GLY A 110 20.88 7.06 13.99
C GLY A 110 19.74 6.06 14.14
N LEU A 111 19.21 5.52 13.03
CA LEU A 111 18.22 4.45 13.08
C LEU A 111 18.89 3.12 13.45
N GLN A 112 18.24 2.37 14.33
CA GLN A 112 18.71 1.10 14.85
C GLN A 112 17.63 0.02 14.70
N PRO A 113 18.00 -1.24 14.45
CA PRO A 113 17.03 -2.35 14.39
C PRO A 113 16.18 -2.42 15.66
N LEU A 114 14.87 -2.58 15.48
CA LEU A 114 13.95 -2.90 16.56
C LEU A 114 14.18 -4.34 17.04
N PRO A 115 13.85 -4.64 18.32
CA PRO A 115 13.93 -6.00 18.83
C PRO A 115 12.94 -6.91 18.08
N GLU A 116 13.32 -8.18 17.92
CA GLU A 116 12.43 -9.20 17.38
C GLU A 116 11.26 -9.45 18.35
N LEU A 117 10.07 -9.64 17.78
CA LEU A 117 8.85 -9.96 18.51
C LEU A 117 8.39 -11.37 18.19
N ASP A 118 7.89 -12.05 19.20
CA ASP A 118 7.23 -13.34 19.03
C ASP A 118 5.83 -13.11 18.42
N THR A 119 5.73 -13.32 17.11
CA THR A 119 4.50 -13.16 16.33
C THR A 119 4.31 -14.39 15.45
N PRO A 120 3.06 -14.72 15.03
CA PRO A 120 2.84 -15.81 14.08
C PRO A 120 3.32 -15.47 12.65
N TYR A 121 3.89 -14.28 12.43
CA TYR A 121 4.30 -13.78 11.13
C TYR A 121 5.78 -14.04 10.85
N ARG A 122 6.14 -14.02 9.57
CA ARG A 122 7.49 -14.34 9.10
C ARG A 122 8.13 -13.13 8.42
N PRO A 123 9.36 -12.75 8.78
CA PRO A 123 10.04 -11.61 8.16
C PRO A 123 10.57 -11.94 6.78
N PHE A 124 10.36 -11.03 5.83
CA PHE A 124 10.86 -11.13 4.46
C PHE A 124 11.34 -9.78 3.95
N PRO A 125 12.46 -9.74 3.20
CA PRO A 125 12.87 -8.52 2.52
C PRO A 125 11.92 -8.22 1.36
N VAL A 126 11.79 -6.93 1.04
CA VAL A 126 10.98 -6.44 -0.08
C VAL A 126 11.89 -5.86 -1.14
N HIS A 127 11.67 -6.26 -2.38
CA HIS A 127 12.25 -5.62 -3.55
C HIS A 127 11.13 -4.95 -4.35
N TRP A 128 11.29 -3.70 -4.76
CA TRP A 128 10.26 -2.93 -5.44
C TRP A 128 10.43 -2.98 -6.95
N LEU A 129 9.37 -3.41 -7.65
CA LEU A 129 9.31 -3.49 -9.10
C LEU A 129 8.48 -2.33 -9.66
N SER A 130 8.94 -1.72 -10.75
CA SER A 130 8.19 -0.67 -11.44
C SER A 130 7.13 -1.28 -12.34
N VAL A 131 5.93 -0.73 -12.26
CA VAL A 131 4.84 -0.91 -13.23
C VAL A 131 4.38 0.46 -13.71
N ILE A 132 3.82 0.55 -14.91
CA ILE A 132 3.43 1.83 -15.55
C ILE A 132 1.96 1.86 -15.97
N ASP A 133 1.24 0.80 -15.70
CA ASP A 133 -0.08 0.46 -16.24
C ASP A 133 -1.07 0.06 -15.14
N ASP A 134 -0.85 0.51 -13.89
CA ASP A 134 -1.80 0.31 -12.80
C ASP A 134 -3.05 1.16 -13.06
N ALA A 135 -4.19 0.48 -13.10
CA ALA A 135 -5.49 1.06 -13.38
C ALA A 135 -6.32 1.22 -12.10
N PRO A 136 -7.24 2.20 -12.06
CA PRO A 136 -8.23 2.29 -10.99
C PRO A 136 -9.19 1.09 -11.02
N GLY A 137 -9.88 0.87 -9.90
CA GLY A 137 -11.08 0.03 -9.90
C GLY A 137 -12.26 0.74 -10.57
N TRP A 138 -13.41 0.07 -10.60
CA TRP A 138 -14.55 0.57 -11.37
C TRP A 138 -15.09 1.87 -10.79
N GLU A 139 -15.29 1.93 -9.47
CA GLU A 139 -15.87 3.10 -8.83
C GLU A 139 -14.91 4.29 -8.86
N ASP A 140 -13.65 4.08 -8.51
CA ASP A 140 -12.62 5.13 -8.53
C ASP A 140 -12.36 5.63 -9.98
N ALA A 141 -12.59 4.82 -11.02
CA ALA A 141 -12.42 5.26 -12.40
C ALA A 141 -13.42 6.37 -12.80
N TRP A 142 -14.62 6.39 -12.20
CA TRP A 142 -15.62 7.44 -12.44
C TRP A 142 -15.17 8.82 -11.95
N ASP A 143 -14.29 8.87 -10.96
CA ASP A 143 -13.69 10.12 -10.48
C ASP A 143 -12.64 10.68 -11.45
N ILE A 144 -12.19 9.87 -12.41
CA ILE A 144 -11.16 10.25 -13.40
C ILE A 144 -11.80 10.60 -14.74
N ILE A 145 -12.79 9.82 -15.17
CA ILE A 145 -13.43 9.94 -16.48
C ILE A 145 -14.89 9.46 -16.40
N ASP A 146 -15.76 10.10 -17.18
CA ASP A 146 -17.16 9.67 -17.31
C ASP A 146 -17.25 8.34 -18.08
N LEU A 147 -17.63 7.28 -17.38
CA LEU A 147 -17.77 5.93 -17.94
C LEU A 147 -19.19 5.62 -18.42
N SER A 148 -20.10 6.60 -18.52
CA SER A 148 -21.51 6.36 -18.91
C SER A 148 -21.64 5.52 -20.19
N CYS A 149 -20.88 5.85 -21.22
CA CYS A 149 -20.92 5.10 -22.49
C CYS A 149 -20.30 3.70 -22.39
N VAL A 150 -19.34 3.46 -21.47
CA VAL A 150 -18.73 2.16 -21.18
C VAL A 150 -19.70 1.30 -20.38
N ASN A 151 -20.37 1.89 -19.39
CA ASN A 151 -21.38 1.23 -18.56
C ASN A 151 -22.60 0.77 -19.39
N ASP A 152 -22.98 1.53 -20.42
CA ASP A 152 -24.08 1.20 -21.33
C ASP A 152 -23.68 0.23 -22.47
N ASP A 153 -22.43 -0.21 -22.52
CA ASP A 153 -21.88 -1.12 -23.54
C ASP A 153 -21.20 -2.33 -22.87
N GLU A 154 -21.94 -3.44 -22.78
CA GLU A 154 -21.49 -4.69 -22.13
C GLU A 154 -20.07 -5.12 -22.56
N GLN A 155 -19.76 -5.05 -23.86
CA GLN A 155 -18.42 -5.43 -24.34
C GLN A 155 -17.32 -4.48 -23.85
N ALA A 156 -17.63 -3.19 -23.71
CA ALA A 156 -16.67 -2.21 -23.17
C ALA A 156 -16.48 -2.38 -21.67
N SER A 157 -17.56 -2.69 -20.94
CA SER A 157 -17.51 -3.06 -19.52
C SER A 157 -16.62 -4.28 -19.29
N ASP A 158 -16.82 -5.36 -20.06
CA ASP A 158 -15.96 -6.55 -19.99
C ASP A 158 -14.50 -6.20 -20.26
N SER A 159 -14.24 -5.39 -21.30
CA SER A 159 -12.88 -4.93 -21.65
C SER A 159 -12.24 -4.12 -20.51
N PHE A 160 -13.01 -3.31 -19.77
CA PHE A 160 -12.49 -2.60 -18.60
C PHE A 160 -12.00 -3.57 -17.51
N PHE A 161 -12.74 -4.65 -17.26
CA PHE A 161 -12.37 -5.63 -16.24
C PHE A 161 -11.23 -6.55 -16.67
N GLU A 162 -11.15 -6.91 -17.95
CA GLU A 162 -10.19 -7.87 -18.49
C GLU A 162 -8.87 -7.24 -18.94
N ASP A 163 -8.89 -6.05 -19.56
CA ASP A 163 -7.72 -5.48 -20.25
C ASP A 163 -6.87 -4.52 -19.40
N PHE A 164 -7.31 -4.21 -18.18
CA PHE A 164 -6.64 -3.27 -17.29
C PHE A 164 -5.98 -3.98 -16.11
N ASN A 165 -4.68 -3.75 -15.96
CA ASN A 165 -3.89 -4.34 -14.89
C ASN A 165 -4.18 -3.64 -13.57
N ARG A 166 -4.41 -4.44 -12.52
CA ARG A 166 -4.65 -3.96 -11.15
C ARG A 166 -3.80 -4.79 -10.19
N TYR A 167 -2.89 -4.12 -9.49
CA TYR A 167 -1.93 -4.81 -8.63
C TYR A 167 -2.47 -4.91 -7.19
N ARG A 168 -3.13 -6.04 -6.88
CA ARG A 168 -3.77 -6.34 -5.56
C ARG A 168 -2.79 -6.46 -4.39
N GLY A 169 -1.52 -6.76 -4.66
CA GLY A 169 -0.50 -6.97 -3.62
C GLY A 169 -0.12 -5.68 -2.90
N THR A 170 0.92 -5.76 -2.08
CA THR A 170 1.53 -4.57 -1.47
C THR A 170 2.17 -3.70 -2.55
N LYS A 171 1.82 -2.41 -2.59
CA LYS A 171 2.39 -1.45 -3.55
C LYS A 171 2.38 -0.03 -3.01
N VAL A 172 3.26 0.81 -3.55
CA VAL A 172 3.36 2.25 -3.27
C VAL A 172 3.11 3.03 -4.57
N GLY A 173 2.26 4.06 -4.50
CA GLY A 173 1.76 4.78 -5.67
C GLY A 173 0.72 3.98 -6.46
N GLY A 174 0.42 4.43 -7.67
CA GLY A 174 -0.66 3.85 -8.48
C GLY A 174 -2.05 4.28 -8.03
N PHE A 175 -3.00 3.37 -8.16
CA PHE A 175 -4.38 3.47 -7.65
C PHE A 175 -4.61 2.43 -6.57
N PRO A 176 -5.41 2.69 -5.53
CA PRO A 176 -5.83 1.63 -4.62
C PRO A 176 -6.61 0.56 -5.39
N THR A 177 -6.40 -0.70 -5.02
CA THR A 177 -7.12 -1.81 -5.66
C THR A 177 -8.43 -2.08 -4.94
N GLU A 178 -9.56 -1.87 -5.60
CA GLU A 178 -10.89 -2.13 -5.03
C GLU A 178 -11.16 -3.62 -4.82
N ILE A 179 -11.84 -3.95 -3.72
CA ILE A 179 -12.44 -5.26 -3.48
C ILE A 179 -13.98 -5.13 -3.44
N GLN A 180 -14.50 -4.14 -2.73
CA GLN A 180 -15.94 -3.98 -2.49
C GLN A 180 -16.52 -2.71 -3.13
N HIS A 181 -15.83 -1.57 -2.99
CA HIS A 181 -16.27 -0.24 -3.44
C HIS A 181 -15.03 0.64 -3.67
N GLY A 182 -15.23 1.86 -4.18
CA GLY A 182 -14.18 2.86 -4.38
C GLY A 182 -13.43 3.15 -3.08
N VAL A 183 -12.10 3.14 -3.14
CA VAL A 183 -11.25 3.35 -1.95
C VAL A 183 -10.90 4.83 -1.80
N GLY A 184 -11.01 5.61 -2.88
CA GLY A 184 -10.61 7.00 -2.93
C GLY A 184 -9.17 7.16 -3.39
N ILE A 185 -9.01 7.90 -4.49
CA ILE A 185 -7.73 8.14 -5.17
C ILE A 185 -6.94 9.28 -4.51
N GLU A 186 -7.65 10.26 -3.96
CA GLU A 186 -7.03 11.44 -3.36
C GLU A 186 -6.17 11.04 -2.16
N GLU A 187 -4.96 11.59 -2.08
CA GLU A 187 -4.03 11.37 -0.96
C GLU A 187 -3.59 9.91 -0.75
N PHE A 188 -3.95 8.98 -1.64
CA PHE A 188 -3.48 7.60 -1.60
C PHE A 188 -1.96 7.54 -1.71
N VAL A 189 -1.31 6.79 -0.80
CA VAL A 189 0.14 6.62 -0.80
C VAL A 189 0.52 5.18 -1.10
N PHE A 190 0.00 4.23 -0.32
CA PHE A 190 0.33 2.82 -0.49
C PHE A 190 -0.79 1.92 0.03
N GLN A 191 -0.73 0.67 -0.40
CA GLN A 191 -1.56 -0.41 0.14
C GLN A 191 -0.69 -1.58 0.59
N VAL A 192 -1.18 -2.32 1.58
CA VAL A 192 -0.60 -3.57 2.05
C VAL A 192 -1.60 -4.66 1.76
N GLY A 193 -1.29 -5.56 0.83
CA GLY A 193 -2.12 -6.73 0.58
C GLY A 193 -1.93 -7.79 1.65
N SER A 194 -2.85 -8.74 1.74
CA SER A 194 -2.60 -10.02 2.42
C SER A 194 -1.41 -10.72 1.75
N GLU A 195 -0.49 -11.28 2.53
CA GLU A 195 0.79 -11.80 2.06
C GLU A 195 1.08 -13.18 2.68
N GLU A 196 0.88 -14.22 1.88
CA GLU A 196 0.99 -15.62 2.30
C GLU A 196 2.38 -15.97 2.85
N LYS A 197 3.46 -15.47 2.20
CA LYS A 197 4.82 -15.77 2.66
C LYS A 197 5.03 -15.27 4.08
N VAL A 198 4.61 -14.03 4.33
CA VAL A 198 4.69 -13.34 5.62
C VAL A 198 3.71 -13.93 6.64
N ASN A 199 2.73 -14.72 6.20
CA ASN A 199 1.59 -15.19 7.00
C ASN A 199 0.71 -14.03 7.49
N TRP A 200 0.70 -12.91 6.75
CA TRP A 200 -0.14 -11.75 7.05
C TRP A 200 -1.44 -11.84 6.26
N MET A 201 -2.57 -11.60 6.93
CA MET A 201 -3.89 -11.67 6.33
C MET A 201 -4.76 -10.54 6.87
N TRP A 202 -5.37 -9.76 5.98
CA TRP A 202 -6.40 -8.80 6.34
C TRP A 202 -7.76 -9.48 6.29
N ALA A 203 -8.29 -9.91 7.44
CA ALA A 203 -9.56 -10.63 7.52
C ALA A 203 -9.68 -11.76 6.47
N ASP A 204 -10.59 -11.65 5.49
CA ASP A 204 -10.73 -12.58 4.37
C ASP A 204 -10.01 -12.06 3.12
N ASN A 205 -8.69 -12.29 3.08
CA ASN A 205 -7.80 -11.95 1.95
C ASN A 205 -7.92 -10.50 1.44
N GLY A 206 -8.05 -9.57 2.40
CA GLY A 206 -8.21 -8.15 2.14
C GLY A 206 -6.93 -7.37 1.87
N ILE A 207 -7.09 -6.06 1.83
CA ILE A 207 -6.06 -5.04 1.62
C ILE A 207 -6.28 -3.90 2.62
N GLY A 208 -5.19 -3.45 3.24
CA GLY A 208 -5.15 -2.19 4.00
C GLY A 208 -4.63 -1.05 3.15
N TYR A 209 -5.32 0.09 3.16
CA TYR A 209 -5.01 1.29 2.36
C TYR A 209 -4.57 2.43 3.28
N PHE A 210 -3.53 3.15 2.85
CA PHE A 210 -2.93 4.21 3.64
C PHE A 210 -2.87 5.51 2.82
N HIS A 211 -3.53 6.53 3.33
CA HIS A 211 -3.62 7.85 2.74
C HIS A 211 -2.91 8.87 3.64
N ARG A 212 -2.25 9.86 3.04
CA ARG A 212 -1.52 10.89 3.76
C ARG A 212 -1.88 12.27 3.26
N SER A 213 -2.39 13.09 4.16
CA SER A 213 -2.80 14.45 3.81
C SER A 213 -1.64 15.35 3.45
N SER A 214 -1.95 16.47 2.81
CA SER A 214 -0.95 17.53 2.57
C SER A 214 -0.36 18.12 3.86
N GLU A 215 -1.06 18.00 5.00
CA GLU A 215 -0.56 18.37 6.33
C GLU A 215 0.26 17.25 7.01
N GLY A 216 0.31 16.06 6.39
CA GLY A 216 1.03 14.90 6.90
C GLY A 216 0.20 13.98 7.81
N GLU A 217 -1.13 14.13 7.84
CA GLU A 217 -2.00 13.27 8.63
C GLU A 217 -2.25 11.94 7.91
N TRP A 218 -2.10 10.83 8.63
CA TRP A 218 -2.34 9.49 8.10
C TRP A 218 -3.76 9.01 8.36
N ARG A 219 -4.37 8.43 7.33
CA ARG A 219 -5.66 7.76 7.40
C ARG A 219 -5.50 6.32 6.90
N PHE A 220 -6.23 5.42 7.53
CA PHE A 220 -6.24 3.99 7.24
C PHE A 220 -7.67 3.56 6.97
N SER A 221 -7.84 2.73 5.94
CA SER A 221 -9.05 1.98 5.68
C SER A 221 -8.67 0.58 5.18
N CYS A 222 -9.65 -0.33 5.11
CA CYS A 222 -9.41 -1.64 4.54
C CYS A 222 -10.67 -2.17 3.84
N GLN A 223 -10.47 -3.10 2.91
CA GLN A 223 -11.53 -3.90 2.32
C GLN A 223 -11.09 -5.35 2.29
N PHE A 224 -12.06 -6.28 2.27
CA PHE A 224 -11.85 -7.72 2.24
C PHE A 224 -13.03 -8.39 1.50
N TYR A 225 -12.89 -9.66 1.15
CA TYR A 225 -13.90 -10.39 0.37
C TYR A 225 -15.16 -10.72 1.16
#